data_AF-A0A534IP10-F1
#
_entry.id   AF-A0A534IP10-F1
#
_cell.length_a   1.000
_cell.length_b   1.000
_cell.length_c   1.000
_cell.angle_alpha   90.00
_cell.angle_beta   90.00
_cell.angle_gamma   90.00
#
_symmetry.space_group_name_H-M   'P 1'
#
loop_
_entity.id
_entity.type
_entity.pdbx_description
1 polymer ?
#
loop_
_entity_poly.entity_id
_entity_poly.type
_entity_poly.pdbx_seq_one_letter_code
_entity_poly.pdbx_strand_id
1 'polypeptide(L)'
;MWSPVPLTPFHTILVWPLYVRWPRRWDLLALSIGCVMSDLEIITIYPIVRTWESGRGIMHSLLGVVTINLLLTVLSARYVVPWLATKLDRRFPGKGWRMFAGHDIVTDRKAVPVTIGSAILGGLSHLGFDLFMHADTPLFWPWRAVPISAVPWAVDPVWSVGIEVVVGAVFFLMLWKWVGR
;
A
#
# COMPACT_ATOMS: atom_id res chain seq x y z
N MET A 1 -5.71 27.62 -0.75
CA MET A 1 -5.45 27.24 0.65
C MET A 1 -4.77 25.88 0.58
N TRP A 2 -3.50 25.78 0.97
CA TRP A 2 -2.80 24.50 0.94
C TRP A 2 -3.37 23.66 2.09
N SER A 3 -4.11 22.60 1.80
CA SER A 3 -4.38 21.59 2.82
C SER A 3 -3.01 21.11 3.32
N PRO A 4 -2.80 21.00 4.65
CA PRO A 4 -1.62 20.30 5.14
C PRO A 4 -1.59 18.95 4.44
N VAL A 5 -0.45 18.60 3.83
CA VAL A 5 -0.26 17.27 3.23
C VAL A 5 -0.66 16.29 4.32
N PRO A 6 -1.73 15.49 4.13
CA PRO A 6 -2.09 14.49 5.12
C PRO A 6 -0.83 13.67 5.33
N LEU A 7 -0.40 13.50 6.59
CA LEU A 7 0.55 12.44 6.90
C LEU A 7 -0.06 11.18 6.30
N THR A 8 0.54 10.66 5.22
CA THR A 8 0.03 9.45 4.61
C THR A 8 0.18 8.36 5.65
N PRO A 9 -0.93 7.72 6.03
CA PRO A 9 -0.87 6.70 7.03
C PRO A 9 0.13 5.61 6.65
N PHE A 10 0.65 4.93 7.66
CA PHE A 10 1.44 3.74 7.42
C PHE A 10 0.54 2.58 6.96
N HIS A 11 -0.08 2.67 5.77
CA HIS A 11 -1.06 1.68 5.28
C HIS A 11 -0.49 0.26 5.24
N THR A 12 0.81 0.11 4.96
CA THR A 12 1.48 -1.20 4.93
C THR A 12 1.38 -1.97 6.25
N ILE A 13 1.22 -1.29 7.39
CA ILE A 13 1.06 -1.93 8.70
C ILE A 13 -0.19 -2.82 8.72
N LEU A 14 -1.25 -2.46 8.00
CA LEU A 14 -2.53 -3.17 8.05
C LEU A 14 -2.44 -4.60 7.51
N VAL A 15 -1.54 -4.83 6.56
CA VAL A 15 -1.38 -6.14 5.90
C VAL A 15 -0.29 -6.99 6.52
N TRP A 16 0.62 -6.39 7.29
CA TRP A 16 1.69 -7.12 7.96
C TRP A 16 1.21 -8.23 8.91
N PRO A 17 0.13 -8.07 9.71
CA PRO A 17 -0.37 -9.14 10.56
C PRO A 17 -0.73 -10.41 9.78
N LEU A 18 -1.28 -10.25 8.57
CA LEU A 18 -1.65 -11.36 7.70
C LEU A 18 -0.41 -12.14 7.27
N TYR A 19 0.65 -11.42 6.87
CA TYR A 19 1.90 -12.05 6.49
C TYR A 19 2.57 -12.75 7.68
N VAL A 20 2.70 -12.07 8.82
CA VAL A 20 3.31 -12.64 10.03
C VAL A 20 2.57 -13.91 10.47
N ARG A 21 1.24 -13.92 10.39
CA ARG A 21 0.42 -15.07 10.79
C ARG A 21 0.44 -16.22 9.79
N TRP A 22 0.57 -15.93 8.49
CA TRP A 22 0.54 -16.92 7.40
C TRP A 22 1.54 -16.61 6.28
N PRO A 23 2.87 -16.66 6.55
CA PRO A 23 3.90 -16.20 5.62
C PRO A 23 4.00 -17.05 4.34
N ARG A 24 3.46 -18.27 4.37
CA ARG A 24 3.41 -19.17 3.19
C ARG A 24 2.21 -18.93 2.28
N ARG A 25 1.18 -18.24 2.76
CA ARG A 25 -0.07 -17.99 2.01
C ARG A 25 -0.06 -16.68 1.25
N TRP A 26 0.84 -15.77 1.60
CA TRP A 26 0.84 -14.41 1.09
C TRP A 26 2.18 -14.04 0.47
N ASP A 27 2.12 -13.20 -0.55
CA ASP A 27 3.27 -12.56 -1.18
C ASP A 27 3.49 -11.21 -0.50
N LEU A 28 4.56 -11.09 0.30
CA LEU A 28 4.84 -9.91 1.11
C LEU A 28 5.03 -8.65 0.28
N LEU A 29 5.73 -8.76 -0.85
CA LEU A 29 5.95 -7.61 -1.73
C LEU A 29 4.64 -7.17 -2.36
N ALA A 30 3.84 -8.10 -2.86
CA ALA A 30 2.57 -7.75 -3.48
C ALA A 30 1.56 -7.18 -2.47
N LEU A 31 1.50 -7.72 -1.25
CA LEU A 31 0.70 -7.14 -0.16
C LEU A 31 1.13 -5.70 0.14
N SER A 32 2.44 -5.48 0.34
CA SER A 32 2.97 -4.18 0.74
C SER A 32 2.84 -3.13 -0.36
N ILE A 33 3.20 -3.49 -1.59
CA ILE A 33 3.10 -2.60 -2.76
C ILE A 33 1.64 -2.32 -3.09
N GLY A 34 0.76 -3.34 -3.05
CA GLY A 34 -0.66 -3.16 -3.30
C GLY A 34 -1.30 -2.20 -2.31
N CYS A 35 -0.83 -2.19 -1.07
CA CYS A 35 -1.25 -1.24 -0.07
C CYS A 35 -0.86 0.19 -0.46
N VAL A 36 0.41 0.47 -0.78
CA VAL A 36 0.85 1.85 -1.08
C VAL A 36 0.56 2.32 -2.50
N MET A 37 0.15 1.44 -3.42
CA MET A 37 0.06 1.76 -4.85
C MET A 37 -0.92 2.91 -5.11
N SER A 38 -2.02 2.99 -4.35
CA SER A 38 -3.03 4.04 -4.50
C SER A 38 -2.43 5.44 -4.31
N ASP A 39 -1.49 5.58 -3.36
CA ASP A 39 -0.81 6.86 -3.03
C ASP A 39 0.35 7.21 -3.97
N LEU A 40 0.57 6.40 -5.01
CA LEU A 40 1.53 6.69 -6.08
C LEU A 40 0.85 7.34 -7.30
N GLU A 41 -0.38 7.86 -7.15
CA GLU A 41 -1.17 8.44 -8.23
C GLU A 41 -0.45 9.56 -8.97
N ILE A 42 0.32 10.39 -8.25
CA ILE A 42 1.08 11.51 -8.82
C ILE A 42 2.14 11.03 -9.81
N ILE A 43 2.75 9.88 -9.55
CA ILE A 43 3.86 9.35 -10.35
C ILE A 43 3.34 8.42 -11.45
N THR A 44 2.20 7.75 -11.21
CA THR A 44 1.70 6.67 -12.07
C THR A 44 0.66 7.13 -13.08
N ILE A 45 -0.43 7.76 -12.63
CA ILE A 45 -1.60 8.06 -13.47
C ILE A 45 -1.75 9.55 -13.74
N TYR A 46 -1.38 10.42 -12.80
CA TYR A 46 -1.45 11.87 -12.97
C TYR A 46 -0.78 12.38 -14.27
N PRO A 47 0.39 11.86 -14.72
CA PRO A 47 1.00 12.30 -15.99
C PRO A 47 0.13 12.04 -17.23
N ILE A 48 -0.80 11.07 -17.15
CA ILE A 48 -1.70 10.67 -18.23
C ILE A 48 -3.00 11.48 -18.18
N VAL A 49 -3.67 11.49 -17.02
CA VAL A 49 -5.00 12.11 -16.87
C VAL A 49 -4.96 13.61 -16.62
N ARG A 50 -3.82 14.13 -16.13
CA ARG A 50 -3.53 15.56 -15.89
C ARG A 50 -4.50 16.30 -14.97
N THR A 51 -5.32 15.58 -14.22
CA THR A 51 -6.21 16.12 -13.19
C THR A 51 -6.03 15.34 -11.90
N TRP A 52 -6.02 16.05 -10.77
CA TRP A 52 -5.93 15.43 -9.45
C TRP A 52 -7.15 14.55 -9.17
N GLU A 53 -8.35 15.04 -9.47
CA GLU A 53 -9.62 14.34 -9.21
C GLU A 53 -9.71 13.01 -9.97
N SER A 54 -9.33 12.96 -11.25
CA SER A 54 -9.33 11.71 -11.99
C SER A 54 -8.19 10.80 -11.55
N GLY A 55 -7.02 11.34 -11.20
CA GLY A 55 -5.90 10.55 -10.67
C GLY A 55 -6.27 9.84 -9.38
N ARG A 56 -6.75 10.59 -8.38
CA ARG A 56 -7.23 10.07 -7.10
C ARG A 56 -8.46 9.18 -7.26
N GLY A 57 -9.41 9.56 -8.11
CA GLY A 57 -10.59 8.74 -8.41
C GLY A 57 -10.24 7.38 -9.00
N ILE A 58 -9.29 7.33 -9.93
CA ILE A 58 -8.79 6.08 -10.49
C ILE A 58 -8.07 5.28 -9.40
N MET A 59 -7.06 5.86 -8.74
CA MET A 59 -6.15 5.11 -7.88
C MET A 59 -6.75 4.74 -6.52
N HIS A 60 -7.73 5.50 -6.01
CA HIS A 60 -8.42 5.26 -4.72
C HIS A 60 -9.86 4.75 -4.88
N SER A 61 -10.15 4.02 -5.96
CA SER A 61 -11.43 3.33 -6.17
C SER A 61 -11.28 1.81 -6.22
N LEU A 62 -12.37 1.09 -5.99
CA LEU A 62 -12.41 -0.36 -6.16
C LEU A 62 -12.03 -0.78 -7.59
N LEU A 63 -12.48 0.00 -8.59
CA LEU A 63 -12.11 -0.22 -9.99
C LEU A 63 -10.60 -0.10 -10.17
N GLY A 64 -9.98 0.94 -9.62
CA GLY A 64 -8.53 1.12 -9.63
C GLY A 64 -7.78 -0.06 -9.03
N VAL A 65 -8.20 -0.48 -7.83
CA VAL A 65 -7.61 -1.61 -7.11
C VAL A 65 -7.58 -2.87 -7.96
N VAL A 66 -8.67 -3.20 -8.66
CA VAL A 66 -8.77 -4.43 -9.47
C VAL A 66 -8.28 -4.27 -10.92
N THR A 67 -7.85 -3.08 -11.32
CA THR A 67 -7.36 -2.81 -12.69
C THR A 67 -5.92 -2.27 -12.67
N ILE A 68 -5.76 -0.95 -12.64
CA ILE A 68 -4.48 -0.26 -12.80
C ILE A 68 -3.57 -0.56 -11.62
N ASN A 69 -4.07 -0.45 -10.38
CA ASN A 69 -3.24 -0.71 -9.21
C ASN A 69 -2.82 -2.18 -9.17
N LEU A 70 -3.73 -3.10 -9.53
CA LEU A 70 -3.39 -4.52 -9.63
C LEU A 70 -2.26 -4.76 -10.64
N LEU A 71 -2.39 -4.21 -11.84
CA LEU A 71 -1.37 -4.34 -12.89
C LEU A 71 -0.02 -3.79 -12.42
N LEU A 72 0.00 -2.55 -11.93
CA LEU A 72 1.21 -1.89 -11.47
C LEU A 72 1.84 -2.60 -10.27
N THR A 73 1.02 -3.10 -9.34
CA THR A 73 1.49 -3.84 -8.16
C THR A 73 2.11 -5.16 -8.56
N VAL A 74 1.44 -5.95 -9.41
CA VAL A 74 1.95 -7.25 -9.85
C VAL A 74 3.23 -7.07 -10.67
N LEU A 75 3.27 -6.08 -11.57
CA LEU A 75 4.49 -5.79 -12.34
C LEU A 75 5.64 -5.35 -11.44
N SER A 76 5.34 -4.47 -10.47
CA SER A 76 6.33 -3.99 -9.50
C SER A 76 6.88 -5.11 -8.63
N ALA A 77 6.00 -5.90 -8.01
CA ALA A 77 6.37 -6.97 -7.09
C ALA A 77 7.15 -8.10 -7.79
N ARG A 78 6.78 -8.46 -9.03
CA ARG A 78 7.40 -9.60 -9.73
C ARG A 78 8.61 -9.24 -10.57
N TYR A 79 8.69 -8.01 -11.06
CA TYR A 79 9.73 -7.62 -12.02
C TYR A 79 10.55 -6.43 -11.55
N VAL A 80 9.92 -5.27 -11.33
CA VAL A 80 10.65 -4.01 -11.08
C VAL A 80 11.48 -4.08 -9.81
N VAL A 81 10.85 -4.45 -8.69
CA VAL A 81 11.51 -4.49 -7.38
C VAL A 81 12.59 -5.58 -7.34
N PRO A 82 12.35 -6.84 -7.74
CA PRO A 82 13.41 -7.85 -7.82
C PRO A 82 14.57 -7.48 -8.75
N TRP A 83 14.28 -6.85 -9.89
CA TRP A 83 15.32 -6.39 -10.83
C TRP A 83 16.18 -5.29 -10.20
N LEU A 84 15.56 -4.30 -9.56
CA LEU A 84 16.27 -3.22 -8.88
C LEU A 84 17.11 -3.77 -7.71
N ALA A 85 16.53 -4.64 -6.89
CA ALA A 85 17.21 -5.32 -5.80
C ALA A 85 18.46 -6.07 -6.29
N THR A 86 18.34 -6.82 -7.40
CA THR A 86 19.47 -7.53 -8.00
C THR A 86 20.55 -6.56 -8.51
N LYS A 87 20.17 -5.46 -9.15
CA LYS A 87 21.13 -4.45 -9.63
C LYS A 87 21.86 -3.77 -8.46
N LEU A 88 21.15 -3.40 -7.41
CA LEU A 88 21.72 -2.75 -6.24
C LEU A 88 22.64 -3.70 -5.47
N ASP A 89 22.24 -4.97 -5.32
CA ASP A 89 23.07 -6.00 -4.67
C ASP A 89 24.37 -6.26 -5.43
N ARG A 90 24.34 -6.27 -6.76
CA ARG A 90 25.56 -6.35 -7.58
C ARG A 90 26.45 -5.12 -7.44
N ARG A 91 25.86 -3.92 -7.36
CA ARG A 91 26.61 -2.66 -7.24
C ARG A 91 27.18 -2.46 -5.83
N PHE A 92 26.48 -2.93 -4.81
CA PHE A 92 26.79 -2.74 -3.40
C PHE A 92 26.62 -4.07 -2.64
N PRO A 93 27.52 -5.04 -2.86
CA PRO A 93 27.41 -6.37 -2.28
C PRO A 93 27.44 -6.34 -0.75
N GLY A 94 26.72 -7.28 -0.13
CA GLY A 94 26.68 -7.43 1.33
C GLY A 94 25.83 -6.40 2.08
N LYS A 95 25.08 -5.55 1.37
CA LYS A 95 24.18 -4.55 1.97
C LYS A 95 22.74 -5.03 2.14
N GLY A 96 22.44 -6.26 1.75
CA GLY A 96 21.11 -6.85 1.95
C GLY A 96 20.02 -6.24 1.06
N TRP A 97 20.36 -5.67 -0.10
CA TRP A 97 19.38 -5.07 -1.03
C TRP A 97 18.30 -6.03 -1.54
N ARG A 98 18.57 -7.34 -1.44
CA ARG A 98 17.64 -8.41 -1.78
C ARG A 98 16.79 -8.86 -0.60
N MET A 99 17.08 -8.40 0.61
CA MET A 99 16.40 -8.84 1.81
C MET A 99 15.30 -7.85 2.19
N PHE A 100 14.09 -8.36 2.38
CA PHE A 100 12.98 -7.61 2.95
C PHE A 100 12.30 -8.45 4.02
N ALA A 101 12.21 -7.92 5.24
CA ALA A 101 11.66 -8.62 6.40
C ALA A 101 12.24 -10.03 6.64
N GLY A 102 13.53 -10.23 6.35
CA GLY A 102 14.20 -11.54 6.48
C GLY A 102 14.05 -12.48 5.28
N HIS A 103 13.37 -12.06 4.21
CA HIS A 103 13.16 -12.86 3.01
C HIS A 103 13.95 -12.30 1.82
N ASP A 104 14.56 -13.19 1.02
CA ASP A 104 15.14 -12.81 -0.26
C ASP A 104 14.03 -12.62 -1.30
N ILE A 105 13.69 -11.36 -1.57
CA ILE A 105 12.59 -10.99 -2.47
C ILE A 105 12.84 -11.35 -3.94
N VAL A 106 14.07 -11.73 -4.30
CA VAL A 106 14.38 -12.19 -5.65
C VAL A 106 14.04 -13.67 -5.82
N THR A 107 14.31 -14.47 -4.78
CA THR A 107 14.20 -15.94 -4.84
C THR A 107 12.94 -16.49 -4.19
N ASP A 108 12.39 -15.85 -3.15
CA ASP A 108 11.14 -16.25 -2.49
C ASP A 108 9.90 -15.78 -3.25
N ARG A 109 9.81 -16.16 -4.53
CA ARG A 109 8.69 -15.78 -5.40
C ARG A 109 7.49 -16.69 -5.15
N LYS A 110 6.34 -16.08 -4.89
CA LYS A 110 5.06 -16.81 -4.81
C LYS A 110 4.48 -17.08 -6.20
N ALA A 111 3.57 -18.05 -6.26
CA ALA A 111 2.79 -18.34 -7.46
C ALA A 111 1.97 -17.10 -7.88
N VAL A 112 1.79 -16.90 -9.18
CA VAL A 112 1.09 -15.72 -9.73
C VAL A 112 -0.29 -15.50 -9.09
N PRO A 113 -1.14 -16.52 -8.88
CA PRO A 113 -2.43 -16.30 -8.22
C PRO A 113 -2.30 -15.77 -6.79
N VAL A 114 -1.27 -16.21 -6.05
CA VAL A 114 -0.99 -15.72 -4.70
C VAL A 114 -0.55 -14.26 -4.74
N THR A 115 0.32 -13.88 -5.68
CA THR A 115 0.72 -12.48 -5.89
C THR A 115 -0.49 -11.62 -6.22
N ILE A 116 -1.39 -12.05 -7.13
CA ILE A 116 -2.60 -11.31 -7.50
C ILE A 116 -3.53 -11.14 -6.29
N GLY A 117 -3.83 -12.23 -5.57
CA GLY A 117 -4.67 -12.15 -4.38
C GLY A 117 -4.08 -11.25 -3.29
N SER A 118 -2.75 -11.30 -3.12
CA SER A 118 -2.01 -10.43 -2.21
C SER A 118 -2.08 -8.95 -2.64
N ALA A 119 -1.92 -8.66 -3.93
CA ALA A 119 -2.02 -7.30 -4.46
C ALA A 119 -3.42 -6.69 -4.26
N ILE A 120 -4.46 -7.46 -4.58
CA ILE A 120 -5.86 -7.04 -4.36
C ILE A 120 -6.11 -6.80 -2.87
N LEU A 121 -5.70 -7.73 -2.01
CA LEU A 121 -5.90 -7.58 -0.56
C LEU A 121 -5.14 -6.38 0.00
N GLY A 122 -3.94 -6.09 -0.52
CA GLY A 122 -3.20 -4.87 -0.23
C GLY A 122 -4.00 -3.62 -0.56
N GLY A 123 -4.47 -3.51 -1.81
CA GLY A 123 -5.24 -2.36 -2.28
C GLY A 123 -6.58 -2.20 -1.55
N LEU A 124 -7.28 -3.31 -1.26
CA LEU A 124 -8.52 -3.26 -0.47
C LEU A 124 -8.27 -2.83 0.97
N SER A 125 -7.14 -3.24 1.57
CA SER A 125 -6.77 -2.80 2.93
C SER A 125 -6.49 -1.30 2.96
N HIS A 126 -5.84 -0.77 1.91
CA HIS A 126 -5.64 0.68 1.73
C HIS A 126 -6.98 1.42 1.71
N LEU A 127 -7.87 1.05 0.78
CA LEU A 127 -9.18 1.70 0.66
C LEU A 127 -10.01 1.58 1.93
N GLY A 128 -9.98 0.40 2.57
CA GLY A 128 -10.68 0.17 3.83
C GLY A 128 -10.21 1.11 4.93
N PHE A 129 -8.93 1.45 4.96
CA PHE A 129 -8.38 2.38 5.94
C PHE A 129 -8.64 3.84 5.59
N ASP A 130 -8.57 4.18 4.32
CA ASP A 130 -8.92 5.51 3.82
C ASP A 130 -10.34 5.91 4.23
N LEU A 131 -11.29 4.97 4.27
CA LEU A 131 -12.65 5.25 4.74
C LEU A 131 -12.70 5.82 6.16
N PHE A 132 -11.72 5.52 7.01
CA PHE A 132 -11.63 6.07 8.38
C PHE A 132 -10.68 7.26 8.48
N MET A 133 -9.71 7.37 7.57
CA MET A 133 -8.66 8.40 7.59
C MET A 133 -8.99 9.63 6.76
N HIS A 134 -9.87 9.50 5.79
CA HIS A 134 -10.16 10.53 4.82
C HIS A 134 -11.67 10.76 4.70
N ALA A 135 -12.05 12.04 4.58
CA ALA A 135 -13.43 12.43 4.32
C ALA A 135 -13.81 12.28 2.84
N ASP A 136 -12.82 12.07 1.96
CA ASP A 136 -12.95 12.19 0.51
C ASP A 136 -12.59 10.92 -0.27
N THR A 137 -12.71 9.71 0.32
CA THR A 137 -12.38 8.45 -0.37
C THR A 137 -13.31 8.17 -1.55
N PRO A 138 -12.82 8.17 -2.81
CA PRO A 138 -13.65 8.02 -4.01
C PRO A 138 -13.92 6.54 -4.34
N LEU A 139 -14.41 5.77 -3.36
CA LEU A 139 -14.49 4.30 -3.39
C LEU A 139 -15.18 3.73 -4.65
N PHE A 140 -16.24 4.39 -5.12
CA PHE A 140 -17.06 3.96 -6.26
C PHE A 140 -16.93 4.89 -7.48
N TRP A 141 -15.82 5.63 -7.61
CA TRP A 141 -15.54 6.38 -8.84
C TRP A 141 -15.40 5.41 -10.04
N PRO A 142 -15.87 5.78 -11.26
CA PRO A 142 -16.51 7.05 -11.63
C PRO A 142 -18.04 7.07 -11.45
N TRP A 143 -18.65 5.98 -10.95
CA TRP A 143 -20.11 5.84 -10.89
C TRP A 143 -20.78 6.67 -9.79
N ARG A 144 -20.01 7.15 -8.82
CA ARG A 144 -20.50 7.99 -7.72
C ARG A 144 -19.63 9.24 -7.58
N ALA A 145 -20.28 10.40 -7.66
CA ALA A 145 -19.60 11.70 -7.51
C ALA A 145 -19.33 12.07 -6.05
N VAL A 146 -20.13 11.58 -5.10
CA VAL A 146 -19.98 11.87 -3.67
C VAL A 146 -19.06 10.83 -3.02
N PRO A 147 -17.91 11.22 -2.46
CA PRO A 147 -17.02 10.31 -1.74
C PRO A 147 -17.70 9.63 -0.54
N ILE A 148 -17.08 8.56 -0.05
CA ILE A 148 -17.54 7.85 1.13
C ILE A 148 -16.54 8.03 2.24
N SER A 149 -17.04 8.28 3.44
CA SER A 149 -16.24 8.24 4.66
C SER A 149 -17.06 7.57 5.77
N ALA A 150 -16.41 6.73 6.55
CA ALA A 150 -16.95 6.17 7.78
C ALA A 150 -16.90 7.20 8.92
N VAL A 151 -16.06 8.22 8.80
CA VAL A 151 -15.78 9.20 9.85
C VAL A 151 -15.88 10.62 9.28
N PRO A 152 -17.04 11.29 9.40
CA PRO A 152 -17.28 12.60 8.78
C PRO A 152 -16.31 13.72 9.23
N TRP A 153 -15.71 13.57 10.41
CA TRP A 153 -14.72 14.50 10.96
C TRP A 153 -13.27 14.11 10.64
N ALA A 154 -13.03 13.17 9.72
CA ALA A 154 -11.68 12.80 9.27
C ALA A 154 -10.92 13.90 8.50
N VAL A 155 -11.42 15.14 8.56
CA VAL A 155 -10.71 16.38 8.20
C VAL A 155 -10.00 17.03 9.39
N ASP A 156 -10.32 16.61 10.62
CA ASP A 156 -9.72 17.13 11.85
C ASP A 156 -8.28 16.59 12.02
N PRO A 157 -7.25 17.44 12.07
CA PRO A 157 -5.87 17.00 12.28
C PRO A 157 -5.67 16.16 13.55
N VAL A 158 -6.46 16.40 14.62
CA VAL A 158 -6.38 15.64 15.87
C VAL A 158 -6.78 14.18 15.64
N TRP A 159 -7.77 13.94 14.78
CA TRP A 159 -8.20 12.60 14.41
C TRP A 159 -7.10 11.85 13.67
N SER A 160 -6.52 12.48 12.65
CA SER A 160 -5.42 11.89 11.88
C SER A 160 -4.24 11.54 12.79
N VAL A 161 -3.79 12.47 13.63
CA VAL A 161 -2.69 12.23 14.58
C VAL A 161 -3.05 11.11 15.56
N GLY A 162 -4.28 11.08 16.07
CA GLY A 162 -4.74 10.03 16.99
C GLY A 162 -4.65 8.63 16.38
N ILE A 163 -5.10 8.46 15.13
CA ILE A 163 -4.99 7.17 14.45
C ILE A 163 -3.53 6.82 14.15
N GLU A 164 -2.72 7.77 13.68
CA GLU A 164 -1.29 7.51 13.43
C GLU A 164 -0.56 7.02 14.70
N VAL A 165 -0.88 7.60 15.87
CA VAL A 165 -0.31 7.15 17.14
C VAL A 165 -0.73 5.72 17.46
N VAL A 166 -2.00 5.38 17.27
CA VAL A 166 -2.51 4.01 17.52
C VAL A 166 -1.88 3.01 16.56
N VAL A 167 -1.88 3.31 15.26
CA VAL A 167 -1.32 2.43 14.22
C VAL A 167 0.19 2.29 14.37
N GLY A 168 0.89 3.39 14.66
CA GLY A 168 2.33 3.39 14.97
C GLY A 168 2.66 2.55 16.20
N ALA A 169 1.86 2.65 17.27
CA ALA A 169 2.02 1.81 18.46
C ALA A 169 1.81 0.32 18.15
N VAL A 170 0.78 -0.03 17.38
CA VAL A 170 0.53 -1.41 16.92
C VAL A 170 1.72 -1.94 16.13
N PHE A 171 2.25 -1.15 15.19
CA PHE A 171 3.41 -1.54 14.41
C PHE A 171 4.67 -1.71 15.26
N PHE A 172 4.94 -0.80 16.20
CA PHE A 172 6.06 -0.94 17.10
C PHE A 172 5.95 -2.22 17.95
N LEU A 173 4.76 -2.53 18.46
CA LEU A 173 4.51 -3.78 19.21
C LEU A 173 4.71 -5.02 18.34
N MET A 174 4.30 -4.96 17.07
CA MET A 174 4.50 -6.05 16.11
C MET A 174 5.98 -6.25 15.78
N LEU A 175 6.70 -5.17 15.48
CA LEU A 175 8.14 -5.20 15.25
C LEU A 175 8.89 -5.74 16.46
N TRP A 176 8.56 -5.26 17.65
CA TRP A 176 9.17 -5.72 18.90
C TRP A 176 8.99 -7.24 19.08
N LYS A 177 7.77 -7.75 18.87
CA LYS A 177 7.49 -9.19 18.94
C LYS A 177 8.19 -10.00 17.85
N TRP A 178 8.45 -9.41 16.69
CA TRP A 178 9.10 -10.10 15.57
C TRP A 178 10.63 -10.10 15.73
N VAL A 179 11.23 -8.95 16.05
CA VAL A 179 12.69 -8.81 16.23
C VAL A 179 13.16 -9.43 17.55
N GLY A 180 12.30 -9.49 18.57
CA GLY A 180 12.59 -10.16 19.84
C GLY A 180 12.51 -11.69 19.81
N ARG A 181 12.33 -12.31 18.63
CA ARG A 181 12.39 -13.75 18.39
C ARG A 181 13.58 -14.07 17.49
#